data_AF-A0AB73C347-F1
#
_entry.id   AF-A0AB73C347-F1
#
_cell.length_a   1.000
_cell.length_b   1.000
_cell.length_c   1.000
_cell.angle_alpha   90.00
_cell.angle_beta   90.00
_cell.angle_gamma   90.00
#
_symmetry.space_group_name_H-M   'P 1'
#
loop_
_entity.id
_entity.type
_entity.pdbx_description
1 polymer ?
#
loop_
_entity_poly.entity_id
_entity_poly.type
_entity_poly.pdbx_seq_one_letter_code
_entity_poly.pdbx_strand_id
1 'polypeptide(L)' 'MEIGMPLVEWQGIRKRLLDLDIDPDPFQKCVNYGKLSYDIVKIKFGYWKKEKLIPENYMKM' A
#
# COMPACT_ATOMS: atom_id res chain seq x y z
N MET A 1 19.89 2.63 2.99
CA MET A 1 18.42 2.79 2.84
C MET A 1 17.84 1.40 2.87
N GLU A 2 17.23 0.99 3.98
CA GLU A 2 16.47 -0.25 4.01
C GLU A 2 15.19 -0.03 3.20
N ILE A 3 15.16 -0.61 2.02
CA ILE A 3 13.99 -0.61 1.15
C ILE A 3 13.08 -1.72 1.68
N GLY A 4 12.03 -1.36 2.42
CA GLY A 4 11.08 -2.34 2.99
C GLY A 4 10.33 -3.16 1.93
N MET A 5 10.20 -2.63 0.71
CA MET A 5 9.47 -3.23 -0.40
C MET A 5 10.30 -3.20 -1.69
N PRO A 6 10.54 -4.33 -2.38
CA PRO A 6 11.29 -4.37 -3.63
C PRO A 6 10.76 -3.37 -4.68
N LEU A 7 11.65 -2.78 -5.49
CA LEU A 7 11.28 -1.73 -6.45
C LEU A 7 10.12 -2.12 -7.40
N VAL A 8 10.11 -3.38 -7.87
CA VAL A 8 9.06 -3.91 -8.75
C VAL A 8 7.70 -3.93 -8.03
N GLU A 9 7.67 -4.40 -6.78
CA GLU A 9 6.47 -4.40 -5.94
C GLU A 9 6.01 -2.97 -5.66
N TRP A 10 6.95 -2.07 -5.38
CA TRP A 10 6.66 -0.67 -5.14
C TRP A 10 6.02 0.02 -6.34
N GLN A 11 6.53 -0.20 -7.56
CA GLN A 11 5.92 0.36 -8.76
C GLN A 11 4.48 -0.12 -8.95
N GLY A 12 4.22 -1.41 -8.68
CA GLY A 12 2.88 -1.99 -8.76
C GLY A 12 1.92 -1.41 -7.72
N ILE A 13 2.36 -1.26 -6.48
CA ILE A 13 1.55 -0.67 -5.39
C ILE A 13 1.33 0.82 -5.61
N ARG A 14 2.38 1.58 -5.95
CA ARG A 14 2.31 3.01 -6.23
C ARG A 14 1.26 3.33 -7.29
N LYS A 15 1.24 2.58 -8.39
CA LYS A 15 0.24 2.77 -9.45
C LYS A 15 -1.19 2.59 -8.91
N ARG A 16 -1.44 1.53 -8.14
CA ARG A 16 -2.78 1.24 -7.61
C ARG A 16 -3.24 2.25 -6.55
N LEU A 17 -2.32 2.80 -5.76
CA LEU A 17 -2.63 3.87 -4.81
C LEU A 17 -3.03 5.15 -5.54
N LEU A 18 -2.28 5.55 -6.57
CA LEU A 18 -2.61 6.69 -7.41
C LEU A 18 -3.95 6.51 -8.15
N ASP A 19 -4.24 5.30 -8.67
CA ASP A 19 -5.53 4.97 -9.30
C ASP A 19 -6.72 5.14 -8.33
N LEU A 20 -6.48 5.08 -7.01
CA LEU A 20 -7.47 5.26 -5.96
C LEU A 20 -7.46 6.67 -5.35
N ASP A 21 -6.64 7.58 -5.87
CA ASP A 21 -6.44 8.93 -5.33
C ASP A 21 -5.95 8.89 -3.87
N ILE A 22 -4.90 8.08 -3.62
CA ILE A 22 -4.23 7.92 -2.33
C ILE A 22 -2.76 8.30 -2.51
N ASP A 23 -2.23 9.13 -1.62
CA ASP A 23 -0.81 9.49 -1.59
C ASP A 23 0.05 8.23 -1.35
N PRO A 24 0.91 7.84 -2.31
CA PRO A 24 1.69 6.63 -2.17
C PRO A 24 2.87 6.80 -1.21
N ASP A 25 3.48 7.97 -1.09
CA ASP A 25 4.79 8.16 -0.45
C ASP A 25 4.91 7.56 0.98
N PRO A 26 3.88 7.66 1.85
CA PRO A 26 3.92 7.03 3.17
C PRO A 26 4.06 5.50 3.16
N PHE A 27 3.67 4.84 2.07
CA PHE A 27 3.64 3.38 1.93
C PHE A 27 4.95 2.77 1.39
N GLN A 28 5.90 3.58 0.92
CA GLN A 28 7.15 3.08 0.36
C GLN A 28 7.98 2.27 1.36
N LYS A 29 7.83 2.57 2.66
CA LYS A 29 8.54 1.91 3.76
C LYS A 29 7.80 0.69 4.34
N CYS A 30 6.61 0.37 3.83
CA CYS A 30 5.84 -0.77 4.33
C CYS A 30 6.59 -2.09 4.07
N VAL A 31 6.70 -2.90 5.11
CA VAL A 31 7.38 -4.22 5.06
C VAL A 31 6.38 -5.32 4.71
N ASN A 32 5.14 -5.22 5.19
CA ASN A 32 4.05 -6.14 4.86
C ASN A 32 3.29 -5.71 3.59
N TYR A 33 4.00 -5.65 2.47
CA TYR A 33 3.46 -5.21 1.19
C TYR A 33 2.44 -6.20 0.58
N GLY A 34 2.49 -7.49 0.96
CA GLY A 34 1.46 -8.47 0.60
C GLY A 34 0.09 -8.12 1.18
N LYS A 35 0.03 -7.78 2.49
CA LYS A 35 -1.20 -7.31 3.13
C LYS A 35 -1.66 -5.97 2.54
N LEU A 36 -0.74 -5.04 2.33
CA LEU A 36 -1.04 -3.75 1.69
C LEU A 36 -1.71 -3.94 0.31
N SER A 37 -1.11 -4.80 -0.53
CA SER A 37 -1.65 -5.15 -1.85
C SER A 37 -3.08 -5.69 -1.75
N TYR A 38 -3.36 -6.57 -0.79
CA TYR A 38 -4.69 -7.13 -0.57
C TYR A 38 -5.71 -6.08 -0.08
N ASP A 39 -5.34 -5.20 0.84
CA ASP A 39 -6.23 -4.15 1.34
C ASP A 39 -6.53 -3.08 0.28
N ILE A 40 -5.56 -2.74 -0.58
CA ILE A 40 -5.77 -1.89 -1.76
C ILE A 40 -6.84 -2.49 -2.68
N VAL A 41 -6.82 -3.81 -2.90
CA VAL A 41 -7.84 -4.51 -3.70
C VAL A 41 -9.21 -4.41 -3.04
N LYS A 42 -9.31 -4.52 -1.72
CA LYS A 42 -10.58 -4.33 -0.99
C LYS A 42 -11.15 -2.93 -1.19
N ILE A 43 -10.32 -1.90 -1.16
CA ILE A 43 -10.74 -0.51 -1.41
C ILE A 43 -11.24 -0.36 -2.85
N LYS A 44 -10.50 -0.91 -3.82
CA LYS A 44 -10.88 -0.87 -5.24
C LYS A 44 -12.28 -1.45 -5.51
N PHE A 45 -12.65 -2.52 -4.80
CA PHE A 45 -13.95 -3.17 -4.96
C PHE A 45 -15.01 -2.66 -3.96
N GLY A 46 -14.73 -1.60 -3.20
CA GLY A 46 -15.70 -0.99 -2.29
C GLY A 46 -15.97 -1.78 -1.02
N TYR A 47 -15.17 -2.81 -0.71
CA TYR A 47 -15.28 -3.54 0.56
C TYR A 47 -14.82 -2.70 1.74
N TRP A 48 -13.88 -1.78 1.52
CA TRP A 48 -13.31 -0.87 2.53
C TRP A 48 -13.21 0.57 2.01
N LYS A 49 -13.19 1.52 2.96
CA LYS A 49 -12.94 2.93 2.66
C LYS A 49 -11.44 3.24 2.67
N LYS A 50 -11.05 4.28 1.92
CA LYS A 50 -9.65 4.68 1.71
C LYS A 50 -8.93 5.03 3.02
N GLU A 51 -9.64 5.64 3.97
CA GLU A 51 -9.10 6.09 5.26
C GLU A 51 -8.70 4.94 6.18
N LYS A 52 -9.05 3.70 5.83
CA LYS A 52 -8.59 2.50 6.53
C LYS A 52 -7.18 2.08 6.13
N LEU A 53 -6.63 2.62 5.05
CA LEU A 53 -5.28 2.34 4.58
C LEU A 53 -4.29 3.22 5.38
N ILE A 54 -3.85 2.72 6.53
CA ILE A 54 -2.93 3.43 7.44
C ILE A 54 -1.53 2.78 7.32
N PRO A 55 -0.49 3.50 6.84
CA PRO A 55 0.85 2.95 6.56
C PRO A 55 1.47 2.17 7.71
N GLU A 56 1.30 2.64 8.94
CA GLU A 56 1.83 2.06 10.17
C GLU A 56 1.38 0.61 10.38
N ASN A 57 0.20 0.24 9.88
CA ASN A 57 -0.34 -1.12 9.96
C ASN A 57 0.46 -2.13 9.12
N TYR A 58 1.31 -1.64 8.20
CA TYR A 58 2.12 -2.46 7.30
C TYR A 58 3.62 -2.33 7.57
N MET A 59 4.02 -1.57 8.58
CA MET A 59 5.43 -1.40 8.98
C MET A 59 5.91 -2.47 9.95
N LYS A 60 4.99 -3.25 10.54
CA LYS A 60 5.29 -4.35 11.46
C LYS A 60 5.00 -5.68 10.78
N MET A 61 5.89 -6.65 10.93
CA MET A 61 5.67 -8.05 10.52
C MET A 61 4.66 -8.72 11.43
#